data_AF-X1TNZ2-F1
#
_entry.id   AF-X1TNZ2-F1
#
_cell.length_a   1.000
_cell.length_b   1.000
_cell.length_c   1.000
_cell.angle_alpha   90.00
_cell.angle_beta   90.00
_cell.angle_gamma   90.00
#
_symmetry.space_group_name_H-M   'P 1'
#
loop_
_entity.id
_entity.type
_entity.pdbx_description
1 polymer ?
#
loop_
_entity_poly.entity_id
_entity_poly.type
_entity_poly.pdbx_seq_one_letter_code
_entity_poly.pdbx_strand_id
1 'polypeptide(L)'
;KNVSLAEVFEGTITKKELDYEDRWQAVPIYNIPTGTIVRVRITGRNDMASNQKMGIWWQVKDKDGYVVDEYSGWETYWTGPGNEQVFRGGSFGLNKVGTYTLIIALSMNPSDPVIVDDYYGTLCTVKAAVPAPEFSGFGVKDYSKK
;
A
#
# COMPACT_ATOMS: atom_id res chain seq x y z
N LYS A 1 -47.74 -0.70 2.68
CA LYS A 1 -46.52 -0.95 1.87
C LYS A 1 -45.34 -0.81 2.82
N ASN A 2 -44.74 -1.91 3.26
CA ASN A 2 -43.47 -1.84 4.00
C ASN A 2 -42.40 -1.46 2.98
N VAL A 3 -41.93 -0.23 3.04
CA VAL A 3 -40.73 0.18 2.31
C VAL A 3 -39.57 -0.43 3.08
N SER A 4 -38.97 -1.51 2.57
CA SER A 4 -37.67 -1.96 3.07
C SER A 4 -36.66 -0.87 2.70
N LEU A 5 -36.16 -0.12 3.68
CA LEU A 5 -34.96 0.68 3.46
C LEU A 5 -33.82 -0.28 3.11
N ALA A 6 -33.13 -0.02 2.01
CA ALA A 6 -31.88 -0.70 1.72
C ALA A 6 -30.90 -0.42 2.87
N GLU A 7 -30.16 -1.45 3.31
CA GLU A 7 -29.09 -1.28 4.27
C GLU A 7 -28.02 -0.37 3.63
N VAL A 8 -27.70 0.74 4.29
CA VAL A 8 -26.61 1.62 3.89
C VAL A 8 -25.37 1.12 4.60
N PHE A 9 -24.40 0.61 3.84
CA PHE A 9 -23.15 0.11 4.39
C PHE A 9 -22.19 1.27 4.69
N GLU A 10 -21.54 1.21 5.85
CA GLU A 10 -20.59 2.22 6.30
C GLU A 10 -19.29 1.54 6.78
N GLY A 11 -18.16 2.07 6.32
CA GLY A 11 -16.83 1.60 6.71
C GLY A 11 -15.77 2.65 6.41
N THR A 12 -14.59 2.48 7.00
CA THR A 12 -13.51 3.47 6.91
C THR A 12 -12.16 2.79 6.66
N ILE A 13 -11.35 3.30 5.73
CA ILE A 13 -9.92 2.96 5.59
C ILE A 13 -9.14 3.69 6.68
N THR A 14 -8.73 2.96 7.72
CA THR A 14 -8.05 3.55 8.88
C THR A 14 -6.54 3.64 8.72
N LYS A 15 -5.91 2.73 7.95
CA LYS A 15 -4.46 2.70 7.75
C LYS A 15 -4.08 2.35 6.31
N LYS A 16 -3.03 3.01 5.84
CA LYS A 16 -2.43 2.84 4.50
C LYS A 16 -0.93 2.74 4.70
N GLU A 17 -0.37 1.56 4.48
CA GLU A 17 1.00 1.26 4.87
C GLU A 17 1.79 0.59 3.74
N LEU A 18 3.09 0.85 3.72
CA LEU A 18 4.06 0.21 2.84
C LEU A 18 5.12 -0.47 3.69
N ASP A 19 5.48 -1.69 3.31
CA ASP A 19 6.61 -2.43 3.87
C ASP A 19 7.90 -1.94 3.21
N TYR A 20 8.72 -1.23 3.99
CA TYR A 20 10.02 -0.69 3.58
C TYR A 20 10.98 -0.75 4.77
N GLU A 21 12.20 -1.25 4.52
CA GLU A 21 13.20 -1.54 5.57
C GLU A 21 12.67 -2.50 6.66
N ASP A 22 12.01 -3.58 6.22
CA ASP A 22 11.41 -4.62 7.06
C ASP A 22 10.44 -4.09 8.12
N ARG A 23 9.79 -2.96 7.80
CA ARG A 23 8.85 -2.26 8.69
C ARG A 23 7.66 -1.73 7.90
N TRP A 24 6.48 -1.91 8.48
CA TRP A 24 5.26 -1.28 8.00
C TRP A 24 5.23 0.18 8.42
N GLN A 25 5.16 1.08 7.44
CA GLN A 25 5.18 2.52 7.67
C GLN A 25 4.01 3.17 6.95
N ALA A 26 3.43 4.21 7.57
CA ALA A 26 2.34 4.97 6.95
C ALA A 26 2.81 5.68 5.68
N VAL A 27 1.97 5.66 4.65
CA VAL A 27 2.25 6.35 3.38
C VAL A 27 1.81 7.82 3.45
N PRO A 28 2.46 8.74 2.72
CA PRO A 28 3.53 8.51 1.75
C PRO A 28 4.93 8.32 2.36
N ILE A 29 5.73 7.43 1.78
CA ILE A 29 7.17 7.27 2.08
C ILE A 29 8.01 7.97 1.01
N TYR A 30 9.09 8.64 1.39
CA TYR A 30 9.90 9.42 0.46
C TYR A 30 11.30 8.84 0.23
N ASN A 31 11.84 9.10 -0.97
CA ASN A 31 13.23 8.83 -1.32
C ASN A 31 13.63 7.34 -1.24
N ILE A 32 12.71 6.43 -1.57
CA ILE A 32 13.01 5.01 -1.66
C ILE A 32 13.99 4.77 -2.83
N PRO A 33 15.07 3.99 -2.65
CA PRO A 33 15.96 3.65 -3.77
C PRO A 33 15.22 2.87 -4.88
N THR A 34 15.52 3.17 -6.15
CA THR A 34 15.01 2.39 -7.28
C THR A 34 15.47 0.93 -7.18
N GLY A 35 14.61 0.00 -7.58
CA GLY A 35 14.83 -1.44 -7.47
C GLY A 35 14.47 -2.04 -6.11
N THR A 36 14.01 -1.25 -5.14
CA THR A 36 13.49 -1.77 -3.87
C THR A 36 12.20 -2.57 -4.09
N ILE A 37 12.11 -3.73 -3.42
CA ILE A 37 10.91 -4.57 -3.36
C ILE A 37 10.09 -4.17 -2.13
N VAL A 38 8.80 -3.92 -2.31
CA VAL A 38 7.89 -3.45 -1.26
C VAL A 38 6.57 -4.22 -1.27
N ARG A 39 5.76 -4.06 -0.23
CA ARG A 39 4.40 -4.62 -0.10
C ARG A 39 3.44 -3.56 0.43
N VAL A 40 2.18 -3.59 -0.02
CA VAL A 40 1.11 -2.73 0.51
C VAL A 40 0.28 -3.47 1.55
N ARG A 41 -0.08 -2.76 2.63
CA ARG A 41 -1.04 -3.20 3.65
C ARG A 41 -2.05 -2.11 3.92
N ILE A 42 -3.33 -2.46 3.81
CA ILE A 42 -4.45 -1.57 4.09
C ILE A 42 -5.27 -2.14 5.24
N THR A 43 -5.74 -1.27 6.13
CA THR A 43 -6.68 -1.63 7.19
C THR A 43 -7.99 -0.91 6.97
N GLY A 44 -9.09 -1.67 6.90
CA GLY A 44 -10.45 -1.15 6.88
C GLY A 44 -11.18 -1.44 8.20
N ARG A 45 -12.07 -0.57 8.63
CA ARG A 45 -12.92 -0.73 9.82
C ARG A 45 -14.37 -0.86 9.41
N ASN A 46 -15.08 -1.78 10.06
CA ASN A 46 -16.52 -1.91 9.91
C ASN A 46 -17.23 -0.89 10.81
N ASP A 47 -17.91 0.10 10.22
CA ASP A 47 -18.64 1.13 10.98
C ASP A 47 -20.13 0.76 11.18
N MET A 48 -20.56 -0.40 10.70
CA MET A 48 -21.90 -0.92 10.92
C MET A 48 -22.10 -1.41 12.35
N ALA A 49 -23.36 -1.42 12.81
CA ALA A 49 -23.77 -2.06 14.06
C ALA A 49 -23.88 -3.60 13.96
N SER A 50 -23.69 -4.17 12.77
CA SER A 50 -23.76 -5.60 12.47
C SER A 50 -22.40 -6.13 11.98
N ASN A 51 -22.22 -7.45 12.02
CA ASN A 51 -21.05 -8.08 11.41
C ASN A 51 -21.11 -7.93 9.90
N GLN A 52 -20.01 -7.48 9.28
CA GLN A 52 -19.91 -7.31 7.84
C GLN A 52 -18.72 -8.07 7.28
N LYS A 53 -18.84 -8.48 6.02
CA LYS A 53 -17.75 -9.06 5.26
C LYS A 53 -17.13 -7.97 4.42
N MET A 54 -15.86 -7.68 4.67
CA MET A 54 -15.12 -6.60 4.05
C MET A 54 -14.31 -7.10 2.86
N GLY A 55 -14.34 -6.31 1.79
CA GLY A 55 -13.55 -6.49 0.58
C GLY A 55 -12.65 -5.30 0.35
N ILE A 56 -11.59 -5.50 -0.42
CA ILE A 56 -10.68 -4.44 -0.83
C ILE A 56 -10.33 -4.65 -2.30
N TRP A 57 -10.11 -3.54 -3.00
CA TRP A 57 -9.36 -3.49 -4.24
C TRP A 57 -8.37 -2.33 -4.14
N TRP A 58 -7.15 -2.49 -4.66
CA TRP A 58 -6.25 -1.37 -4.86
C TRP A 58 -5.39 -1.54 -6.10
N GLN A 59 -4.84 -0.42 -6.55
CA GLN A 59 -3.90 -0.35 -7.65
C GLN A 59 -2.77 0.63 -7.33
N VAL A 60 -1.54 0.21 -7.60
CA VAL A 60 -0.35 1.06 -7.55
C VAL A 60 0.07 1.38 -8.98
N LYS A 61 0.28 2.66 -9.27
CA LYS A 61 0.79 3.12 -10.57
C LYS A 61 2.14 3.80 -10.41
N ASP A 62 3.01 3.61 -11.38
CA ASP A 62 4.25 4.38 -11.51
C ASP A 62 3.98 5.82 -12.00
N LYS A 63 5.04 6.62 -12.11
CA LYS A 63 4.95 8.02 -12.54
C LYS A 63 4.36 8.23 -13.95
N ASP A 64 4.39 7.20 -14.79
CA ASP A 64 3.88 7.24 -16.16
C ASP A 64 2.44 6.71 -16.23
N GLY A 65 1.87 6.30 -15.09
CA GLY A 65 0.51 5.76 -14.99
C GLY A 65 0.41 4.26 -15.25
N TYR A 66 1.52 3.53 -15.41
CA TYR A 66 1.48 2.07 -15.57
C TYR A 66 1.24 1.38 -14.23
N VAL A 67 0.36 0.38 -14.25
CA VAL A 67 0.06 -0.45 -13.09
C VAL A 67 1.25 -1.35 -12.76
N VAL A 68 1.77 -1.24 -11.55
CA VAL A 68 2.88 -2.07 -11.05
C VAL A 68 2.46 -3.07 -9.98
N ASP A 69 1.32 -2.84 -9.34
CA ASP A 69 0.67 -3.77 -8.41
C ASP A 69 -0.85 -3.57 -8.50
N GLU A 70 -1.58 -4.67 -8.44
CA GLU A 70 -3.03 -4.68 -8.32
C GLU A 70 -3.43 -5.85 -7.43
N TYR A 71 -4.28 -5.58 -6.45
CA TYR A 71 -4.74 -6.58 -5.51
C TYR A 71 -6.24 -6.42 -5.29
N SER A 72 -6.92 -7.56 -5.16
CA SER A 72 -8.27 -7.61 -4.64
C SER A 72 -8.45 -8.82 -3.74
N GLY A 73 -9.32 -8.68 -2.75
CA GLY A 73 -9.61 -9.76 -1.84
C GLY A 73 -10.82 -9.46 -0.97
N TRP A 74 -11.50 -10.51 -0.56
CA TRP A 74 -12.49 -10.50 0.50
C TRP A 74 -11.90 -11.21 1.71
N GLU A 75 -12.23 -10.74 2.91
CA GLU A 75 -11.85 -11.47 4.11
C GLU A 75 -12.48 -12.88 4.14
N THR A 76 -11.92 -13.80 4.91
CA THR A 76 -12.48 -15.17 5.00
C THR A 76 -13.77 -15.19 5.82
N TYR A 77 -13.77 -14.47 6.95
CA TYR A 77 -14.83 -14.46 7.93
C TYR A 77 -15.61 -13.13 7.92
N TRP A 78 -15.89 -12.59 9.11
CA TRP A 78 -16.64 -11.36 9.30
C TRP A 78 -15.88 -10.46 10.26
N THR A 79 -15.98 -9.17 10.02
CA THR A 79 -15.49 -8.12 10.91
C THR A 79 -16.66 -7.60 11.75
N GLY A 80 -16.50 -7.66 13.08
CA GLY A 80 -17.53 -7.16 14.00
C GLY A 80 -17.62 -5.62 14.01
N PRO A 81 -18.69 -5.06 14.58
CA PRO A 81 -18.87 -3.61 14.72
C PRO A 81 -17.67 -2.92 15.35
N GLY A 82 -17.16 -1.86 14.71
CA GLY A 82 -16.01 -1.07 15.16
C GLY A 82 -14.64 -1.78 15.05
N ASN A 83 -14.60 -3.05 14.65
CA ASN A 83 -13.37 -3.81 14.48
C ASN A 83 -12.74 -3.57 13.10
N GLU A 84 -11.47 -3.95 12.98
CA GLU A 84 -10.66 -3.73 11.78
C GLU A 84 -10.31 -5.05 11.07
N GLN A 85 -10.28 -5.01 9.74
CA GLN A 85 -9.76 -6.05 8.86
C GLN A 85 -8.50 -5.57 8.13
N VAL A 86 -7.46 -6.40 8.16
CA VAL A 86 -6.17 -6.12 7.52
C VAL A 86 -6.05 -6.89 6.21
N PHE A 87 -5.80 -6.17 5.13
CA PHE A 87 -5.51 -6.72 3.82
C PHE A 87 -4.05 -6.52 3.46
N ARG A 88 -3.40 -7.55 2.91
CA ARG A 88 -1.97 -7.53 2.55
C ARG A 88 -1.79 -8.05 1.12
N GLY A 89 -1.13 -7.26 0.29
CA GLY A 89 -0.80 -7.63 -1.09
C GLY A 89 0.46 -8.47 -1.20
N GLY A 90 0.76 -8.82 -2.45
CA GLY A 90 2.04 -9.39 -2.84
C GLY A 90 3.17 -8.36 -2.82
N SER A 91 4.37 -8.84 -3.12
CA SER A 91 5.56 -7.98 -3.28
C SER A 91 5.67 -7.49 -4.73
N PHE A 92 6.10 -6.24 -4.91
CA PHE A 92 6.38 -5.65 -6.21
C PHE A 92 7.61 -4.74 -6.18
N GLY A 93 8.20 -4.49 -7.34
CA GLY A 93 9.43 -3.70 -7.49
C GLY A 93 9.18 -2.24 -7.87
N LEU A 94 9.88 -1.33 -7.21
CA LEU A 94 9.90 0.10 -7.51
C LEU A 94 10.97 0.42 -8.54
N ASN A 95 10.72 0.06 -9.81
CA ASN A 95 11.74 0.03 -10.86
C ASN A 95 11.95 1.35 -11.62
N LYS A 96 11.19 2.40 -11.31
CA LYS A 96 11.30 3.72 -11.95
C LYS A 96 11.48 4.80 -10.92
N VAL A 97 12.33 5.78 -11.22
CA VAL A 97 12.45 7.00 -10.43
C VAL A 97 11.20 7.86 -10.65
N GLY A 98 10.64 8.41 -9.57
CA GLY A 98 9.46 9.27 -9.61
C GLY A 98 8.43 8.94 -8.54
N THR A 99 7.25 9.56 -8.68
CA THR A 99 6.12 9.38 -7.76
C THR A 99 5.30 8.16 -8.16
N TYR A 100 4.99 7.30 -7.18
CA TYR A 100 4.03 6.21 -7.33
C TYR A 100 2.73 6.59 -6.63
N THR A 101 1.59 6.30 -7.27
CA THR A 101 0.26 6.59 -6.73
C THR A 101 -0.43 5.32 -6.28
N LEU A 102 -1.32 5.45 -5.29
CA LEU A 102 -2.15 4.38 -4.76
C LEU A 102 -3.63 4.78 -4.87
N ILE A 103 -4.42 3.88 -5.43
CA ILE A 103 -5.89 3.95 -5.47
C ILE A 103 -6.42 2.79 -4.65
N ILE A 104 -7.40 3.02 -3.77
CA ILE A 104 -8.00 2.00 -2.91
C ILE A 104 -9.52 2.15 -2.98
N ALA A 105 -10.23 1.03 -3.01
CA ALA A 105 -11.66 0.95 -2.74
C ALA A 105 -11.92 -0.12 -1.67
N LEU A 106 -12.49 0.28 -0.55
CA LEU A 106 -12.98 -0.61 0.50
C LEU A 106 -14.45 -0.93 0.24
N SER A 107 -14.82 -2.20 0.31
CA SER A 107 -16.16 -2.67 -0.06
C SER A 107 -16.82 -3.51 1.04
N MET A 108 -18.15 -3.52 1.03
CA MET A 108 -19.00 -4.45 1.77
C MET A 108 -20.00 -5.12 0.82
N ASN A 109 -20.80 -6.07 1.32
CA ASN A 109 -21.80 -6.80 0.55
C ASN A 109 -21.22 -7.62 -0.63
N PRO A 110 -20.52 -8.74 -0.38
CA PRO A 110 -19.78 -9.48 -1.42
C PRO A 110 -20.62 -9.97 -2.61
N SER A 111 -21.93 -10.16 -2.43
CA SER A 111 -22.85 -10.55 -3.52
C SER A 111 -23.22 -9.39 -4.46
N ASP A 112 -23.16 -8.16 -3.96
CA ASP A 112 -23.42 -6.94 -4.72
C ASP A 112 -22.57 -5.80 -4.12
N PRO A 113 -21.25 -5.77 -4.45
CA PRO A 113 -20.28 -4.97 -3.72
C PRO A 113 -20.61 -3.48 -3.69
N VAL A 114 -20.65 -2.92 -2.48
CA VAL A 114 -20.82 -1.49 -2.24
C VAL A 114 -19.48 -0.92 -1.77
N ILE A 115 -18.98 0.11 -2.46
CA ILE A 115 -17.81 0.87 -2.00
C ILE A 115 -18.24 1.74 -0.82
N VAL A 116 -17.62 1.53 0.33
CA VAL A 116 -17.94 2.23 1.58
C VAL A 116 -16.91 3.30 1.92
N ASP A 117 -15.68 3.17 1.41
CA ASP A 117 -14.65 4.20 1.50
C ASP A 117 -13.64 4.03 0.37
N ASP A 118 -13.01 5.12 -0.06
CA ASP A 118 -12.04 5.14 -1.14
C ASP A 118 -10.88 6.11 -0.87
N TYR A 119 -9.76 5.89 -1.54
CA TYR A 119 -8.59 6.73 -1.42
C TYR A 119 -7.86 6.84 -2.74
N TYR A 120 -7.46 8.06 -3.09
CA TYR A 120 -6.55 8.34 -4.19
C TYR A 120 -5.42 9.25 -3.68
N GLY A 121 -4.17 8.82 -3.80
CA GLY A 121 -3.05 9.67 -3.41
C GLY A 121 -1.68 9.08 -3.67
N THR A 122 -0.66 9.70 -3.08
CA THR A 122 0.73 9.29 -3.23
C THR A 122 1.04 8.09 -2.35
N LEU A 123 1.58 7.03 -2.96
CA LEU A 123 2.13 5.89 -2.23
C LEU A 123 3.53 6.23 -1.70
N CYS A 124 4.42 6.60 -2.62
CA CYS A 124 5.80 6.91 -2.30
C CYS A 124 6.49 7.72 -3.41
N THR A 125 7.70 8.18 -3.11
CA THR A 125 8.63 8.70 -4.12
C THR A 125 9.89 7.85 -4.17
N VAL A 126 10.36 7.60 -5.39
CA VAL A 126 11.53 6.78 -5.68
C VAL A 126 12.64 7.65 -6.25
N LYS A 127 13.87 7.47 -5.76
CA LYS A 127 15.09 8.13 -6.25
C LYS A 127 16.04 7.13 -6.89
N ALA A 128 17.00 7.62 -7.68
CA ALA A 128 18.06 6.77 -8.20
C ALA A 128 18.80 6.06 -7.05
N ALA A 129 19.08 4.77 -7.22
CA ALA A 129 19.94 4.04 -6.30
C ALA A 129 21.36 4.61 -6.42
N VAL A 130 21.99 4.91 -5.28
CA VAL A 130 23.39 5.31 -5.28
C VAL A 130 24.21 4.03 -5.49
N PRO A 131 25.01 3.92 -6.57
CA PRO A 131 25.88 2.76 -6.74
C PRO A 131 26.84 2.69 -5.54
N ALA A 132 27.13 1.47 -5.07
CA ALA A 132 28.16 1.28 -4.06
C ALA A 132 29.47 1.91 -4.57
N PRO A 133 30.24 2.63 -3.73
CA PRO A 133 31.49 3.20 -4.18
C PRO A 133 32.44 2.07 -4.61
N GLU A 134 32.90 2.12 -5.86
CA GLU A 134 33.89 1.17 -6.41
C GLU A 134 35.31 1.38 -5.83
N PHE A 135 35.51 2.37 -4.96
CA PHE A 135 36.82 2.71 -4.41
C PHE A 135 37.00 2.17 -2.98
N SER A 136 37.48 0.93 -2.87
CA SER A 136 38.15 0.43 -1.67
C SER A 136 39.67 0.58 -1.82
N GLY A 137 40.24 1.63 -1.22
CA GLY A 137 41.66 1.65 -0.80
C GLY A 137 42.67 2.17 -1.82
N PHE A 138 42.80 3.50 -1.94
CA PHE A 138 44.09 4.11 -2.29
C PHE A 138 45.04 3.93 -1.09
N GLY A 139 45.74 2.80 -1.02
CA GLY A 139 46.85 2.62 -0.07
C GLY A 139 48.09 3.32 -0.63
N VAL A 140 48.49 4.45 -0.05
CA VAL A 140 49.81 5.04 -0.31
C VAL A 140 50.84 4.02 0.17
N LYS A 141 51.51 3.33 -0.76
CA LYS A 141 52.39 2.21 -0.42
C LYS A 141 53.79 2.60 0.04
N ASP A 142 54.28 3.83 -0.19
CA ASP A 142 55.51 4.31 0.44
C ASP A 142 55.72 5.82 0.22
N TYR A 143 56.33 6.47 1.21
CA TYR A 143 56.89 7.82 1.09
C TYR A 143 58.41 7.71 0.97
N SER A 144 58.97 7.95 -0.23
CA SER A 144 60.42 8.13 -0.37
C SER A 144 60.81 9.53 0.11
N LYS A 145 61.41 9.65 1.29
CA LYS A 145 62.15 10.86 1.68
C LYS A 145 63.53 10.83 1.01
N LYS A 146 63.85 11.88 0.24
CA LYS A 146 65.21 12.21 -0.16
C LYS A 146 65.96 12.88 1.00
#